data_AF-A0A2J8L746-F1
#
_entry.id   AF-A0A2J8L746-F1
#
_cell.length_a   1.000
_cell.length_b   1.000
_cell.length_c   1.000
_cell.angle_alpha   90.00
_cell.angle_beta   90.00
_cell.angle_gamma   90.00
#
_symmetry.space_group_name_H-M   'P 1'
#
loop_
_entity.id
_entity.type
_entity.pdbx_description
1 polymer ?
#
loop_
_entity_poly.entity_id
_entity_poly.type
_entity_poly.pdbx_seq_one_letter_code
_entity_poly.pdbx_strand_id
1 'polypeptide(L)'
;MAEPVSPLKHFVLAKKAITAIFDQLLEFVTEGSHFVEATYKNPELDRIATEDDLVEMQGYKDKLSIIGEVLSRRHMKVAFFGRTSSGKSSVINAMLWDKVLPSGIGHITNCFLSVEGTDGDKAYLMTEGSDEKKSVKTVNQLAHALHMDKDLKAG
;
A
#
# COMPACT_ATOMS: atom_id res chain seq x y z
N MET A 1 -4.72 -7.10 -34.37
CA MET A 1 -5.56 -6.24 -33.51
C MET A 1 -4.77 -5.98 -32.24
N ALA A 2 -4.62 -4.72 -31.81
CA ALA A 2 -3.94 -4.43 -30.55
C ALA A 2 -4.78 -4.95 -29.38
N GLU A 3 -4.17 -5.62 -28.41
CA GLU A 3 -4.86 -6.06 -27.20
C GLU A 3 -5.41 -4.86 -26.42
N PRO A 4 -6.62 -4.96 -25.84
CA PRO A 4 -7.21 -3.86 -25.09
C PRO A 4 -6.42 -3.62 -23.79
N VAL A 5 -5.72 -2.49 -23.72
CA VAL A 5 -4.96 -2.09 -22.53
C VAL A 5 -5.93 -1.68 -21.41
N SER A 6 -5.80 -2.30 -20.23
CA SER A 6 -6.61 -1.94 -19.07
C SER A 6 -6.39 -0.47 -18.67
N PRO A 7 -7.46 0.34 -18.45
CA PRO A 7 -7.35 1.71 -17.98
C PRO A 7 -6.60 1.86 -16.64
N LEU A 8 -6.58 0.80 -15.82
CA LEU A 8 -5.83 0.77 -14.56
C LEU A 8 -4.32 0.96 -14.76
N LYS A 9 -3.80 0.70 -15.98
CA LYS A 9 -2.40 0.97 -16.33
C LYS A 9 -2.05 2.44 -16.23
N HIS A 10 -3.02 3.36 -16.37
CA HIS A 10 -2.77 4.78 -16.16
C HIS A 10 -2.26 5.06 -14.74
N PHE A 11 -2.93 4.52 -13.71
CA PHE A 11 -2.50 4.65 -12.32
C PHE A 11 -1.14 3.97 -12.08
N VAL A 12 -0.91 2.80 -12.67
CA VAL A 12 0.38 2.08 -12.54
C VAL A 12 1.53 2.92 -13.11
N LEU A 13 1.34 3.52 -14.28
CA LEU A 13 2.35 4.38 -14.92
C LEU A 13 2.58 5.67 -14.12
N ALA A 14 1.51 6.31 -13.63
CA ALA A 14 1.62 7.49 -12.80
C ALA A 14 2.37 7.20 -11.49
N LYS A 15 2.04 6.09 -10.81
CA LYS A 15 2.74 5.64 -9.60
C LYS A 15 4.23 5.38 -9.87
N LYS A 16 4.55 4.66 -10.95
CA LYS A 16 5.95 4.42 -11.35
C LYS A 16 6.71 5.71 -11.60
N ALA A 17 6.09 6.66 -12.32
CA ALA A 17 6.71 7.94 -12.65
C ALA A 17 7.00 8.78 -11.39
N ILE A 18 6.00 8.95 -10.51
CA ILE A 18 6.18 9.77 -9.32
C ILE A 18 7.15 9.14 -8.32
N THR A 19 7.15 7.83 -8.15
CA THR A 19 8.14 7.16 -7.29
C THR A 19 9.55 7.35 -7.82
N ALA A 20 9.79 7.18 -9.13
CA ALA A 20 11.11 7.40 -9.72
C ALA A 20 11.60 8.85 -9.56
N ILE A 21 10.71 9.84 -9.64
CA ILE A 21 11.04 11.26 -9.39
C ILE A 21 11.47 11.46 -7.93
N PHE A 22 10.75 10.86 -6.98
CA PHE A 22 11.08 10.99 -5.55
C PHE A 22 12.37 10.26 -5.17
N ASP A 23 12.68 9.13 -5.82
CA ASP A 23 13.96 8.44 -5.65
C ASP A 23 15.12 9.35 -6.10
N GLN A 24 15.00 9.95 -7.29
CA GLN A 24 16.00 10.90 -7.81
C GLN A 24 16.12 12.15 -6.94
N LEU A 25 15.00 12.67 -6.43
CA LEU A 25 14.98 13.84 -5.56
C LEU A 25 15.65 13.54 -4.21
N LEU A 26 15.43 12.36 -3.64
CA LEU A 26 16.08 11.93 -2.41
C LEU A 26 17.59 11.78 -2.60
N GLU A 27 18.04 11.23 -3.72
CA GLU A 27 19.45 11.14 -4.09
C GLU A 27 20.07 12.54 -4.20
N PHE A 28 19.43 13.44 -4.96
CA PHE A 28 19.87 14.83 -5.13
C PHE A 28 19.99 15.59 -3.78
N VAL A 29 18.97 15.49 -2.92
CA VAL A 29 19.01 16.16 -1.61
C VAL A 29 20.05 15.51 -0.68
N THR A 30 20.29 14.21 -0.82
CA THR A 30 21.34 13.52 -0.05
C THR A 30 22.73 14.00 -0.46
N GLU A 31 23.00 14.09 -1.76
CA GLU A 31 24.26 14.65 -2.29
C GLU A 31 24.42 16.12 -1.89
N GLY A 32 23.36 16.92 -2.04
CA GLY A 32 23.33 18.31 -1.62
C GLY A 32 23.57 18.49 -0.13
N SER A 33 23.00 17.64 0.72
CA SER A 33 23.21 17.67 2.17
C SER A 33 24.67 17.40 2.52
N HIS A 34 25.31 16.39 1.91
CA HIS A 34 26.73 16.11 2.11
C HIS A 34 27.63 17.28 1.64
N PHE A 35 27.27 17.94 0.53
CA PHE A 35 27.99 19.12 0.05
C PHE A 35 27.88 20.31 1.02
N VAL A 36 26.67 20.60 1.51
CA VAL A 36 26.43 21.66 2.50
C VAL A 36 27.15 21.35 3.80
N GLU A 37 27.11 20.09 4.26
CA GLU A 37 27.80 19.64 5.47
C GLU A 37 29.31 19.84 5.37
N ALA A 38 29.93 19.42 4.25
CA ALA A 38 31.36 19.62 4.02
C ALA A 38 31.74 21.12 3.95
N THR A 39 30.87 21.95 3.36
CA THR A 39 31.09 23.40 3.26
C THR A 39 31.00 24.08 4.63
N TYR A 40 29.98 23.75 5.42
CA TYR A 40 29.76 24.28 6.76
C TYR A 40 30.88 23.87 7.74
N LYS A 41 31.37 22.63 7.65
CA LYS A 41 32.43 22.10 8.53
C LYS A 41 33.84 22.54 8.11
N ASN A 42 34.01 23.20 6.96
CA ASN A 42 35.32 23.61 6.49
C ASN A 42 35.79 24.89 7.20
N PRO A 43 36.85 24.84 8.04
CA PRO A 43 37.33 26.01 8.78
C PRO A 43 37.97 27.09 7.89
N GLU A 44 38.31 26.78 6.63
CA GLU A 44 38.85 27.76 5.68
C GLU A 44 37.77 28.61 4.99
N LEU A 45 36.49 28.24 5.12
CA LEU A 45 35.36 28.93 4.52
C LEU A 45 34.56 29.67 5.61
N ASP A 46 34.60 31.02 5.60
CA ASP A 46 33.79 31.84 6.52
C ASP A 46 32.40 32.11 5.93
N ARG A 47 31.35 31.65 6.62
CA ARG A 47 29.93 31.98 6.35
C ARG A 47 29.44 31.71 4.91
N ILE A 48 30.00 30.70 4.25
CA ILE A 48 29.53 30.24 2.93
C ILE A 48 28.27 29.36 3.06
N ALA A 49 28.21 28.52 4.09
CA ALA A 49 27.04 27.75 4.48
C ALA A 49 26.81 27.93 5.99
N THR A 50 25.56 27.93 6.41
CA THR A 50 25.16 28.10 7.82
C THR A 50 24.70 26.78 8.44
N GLU A 51 24.59 26.77 9.77
CA GLU A 51 24.02 25.62 10.48
C GLU A 51 22.55 25.41 10.09
N ASP A 52 21.79 26.49 9.89
CA ASP A 52 20.40 26.43 9.47
C ASP A 52 20.24 25.78 8.09
N ASP A 53 21.14 26.08 7.13
CA ASP A 53 21.14 25.44 5.81
C ASP A 53 21.33 23.92 5.92
N LEU A 54 22.25 23.47 6.79
CA LEU A 54 22.52 22.05 7.00
C LEU A 54 21.32 21.35 7.66
N VAL A 55 20.74 21.98 8.68
CA VAL A 55 19.56 21.44 9.38
C VAL A 55 18.37 21.33 8.43
N GLU A 56 18.17 22.33 7.56
CA GLU A 56 17.09 22.31 6.57
C GLU A 56 17.30 21.19 5.53
N MET A 57 18.51 21.06 4.98
CA MET A 57 18.84 20.02 4.01
C MET A 57 18.69 18.61 4.58
N GLN A 58 19.14 18.39 5.82
CA GLN A 58 18.94 17.12 6.51
C GLN A 58 17.45 16.86 6.79
N GLY A 59 16.70 17.90 7.17
CA GLY A 59 15.26 17.81 7.34
C GLY A 59 14.50 17.45 6.05
N TYR A 60 14.93 17.94 4.89
CA TYR A 60 14.35 17.55 3.61
C TYR A 60 14.67 16.10 3.25
N LYS A 61 15.90 15.66 3.46
CA LYS A 61 16.31 14.25 3.26
C LYS A 61 15.40 13.30 4.03
N ASP A 62 15.16 13.57 5.31
CA ASP A 62 14.35 12.71 6.17
C ASP A 62 12.87 12.70 5.73
N LYS A 63 12.31 13.87 5.39
CA LYS A 63 10.93 14.00 4.90
C LYS A 63 10.73 13.26 3.57
N LEU A 64 11.69 13.36 2.64
CA LEU A 64 11.61 12.73 1.32
C LEU A 64 11.60 11.21 1.41
N SER A 65 12.41 10.63 2.30
CA SER A 65 12.40 9.18 2.54
C SER A 65 11.01 8.68 2.93
N ILE A 66 10.35 9.37 3.88
CA ILE A 66 9.01 9.01 4.35
C ILE A 66 7.96 9.18 3.24
N ILE A 67 8.07 10.23 2.42
CA ILE A 67 7.16 10.44 1.29
C ILE A 67 7.30 9.27 0.28
N GLY A 68 8.53 8.83 -0.02
CA GLY A 68 8.78 7.67 -0.88
C GLY A 68 8.08 6.41 -0.37
N GLU A 69 8.18 6.10 0.92
CA GLU A 69 7.49 4.97 1.56
C GLU A 69 5.96 5.07 1.52
N VAL A 70 5.41 6.29 1.60
CA VAL A 70 3.96 6.51 1.48
C VAL A 70 3.51 6.32 0.03
N LEU A 71 4.26 6.86 -0.94
CA LEU A 71 3.97 6.73 -2.37
C LEU A 71 4.02 5.27 -2.82
N SER A 72 5.00 4.50 -2.34
CA SER A 72 5.16 3.08 -2.70
C SER A 72 3.96 2.21 -2.26
N ARG A 73 3.24 2.61 -1.20
CA ARG A 73 2.06 1.89 -0.67
C ARG A 73 0.73 2.37 -1.25
N ARG A 74 0.69 3.44 -2.04
CA ARG A 74 -0.55 3.93 -2.66
C ARG A 74 -1.15 2.90 -3.62
N HIS A 75 -2.45 2.69 -3.52
CA HIS A 75 -3.23 1.79 -4.37
C HIS A 75 -4.63 2.36 -4.61
N MET A 76 -5.30 1.91 -5.66
CA MET A 76 -6.71 2.23 -5.91
C MET A 76 -7.60 1.39 -4.99
N LYS A 77 -8.65 1.99 -4.44
CA LYS A 77 -9.60 1.32 -3.55
C LYS A 77 -11.02 1.51 -4.05
N VAL A 78 -11.75 0.41 -4.19
CA VAL A 78 -13.19 0.39 -4.49
C VAL A 78 -13.90 -0.31 -3.33
N ALA A 79 -15.04 0.23 -2.90
CA ALA A 79 -15.82 -0.31 -1.79
C ALA A 79 -17.24 -0.64 -2.25
N PHE A 80 -17.75 -1.81 -1.85
CA PHE A 80 -19.07 -2.31 -2.23
C PHE A 80 -20.00 -2.31 -1.03
N PHE A 81 -21.12 -1.60 -1.15
CA PHE A 81 -22.15 -1.49 -0.10
C PHE A 81 -23.50 -1.99 -0.59
N GLY A 82 -24.35 -2.44 0.32
CA GLY A 82 -25.66 -2.99 0.02
C GLY A 82 -26.16 -3.96 1.08
N ARG A 83 -27.46 -4.28 1.04
CA ARG A 83 -28.10 -5.19 1.99
C ARG A 83 -27.46 -6.59 1.97
N THR A 84 -27.76 -7.39 2.98
CA THR A 84 -27.38 -8.82 2.98
C THR A 84 -28.00 -9.51 1.76
N SER A 85 -27.24 -10.40 1.12
CA SER A 85 -27.64 -11.14 -0.09
C SER A 85 -27.82 -10.31 -1.37
N SER A 86 -27.42 -9.03 -1.41
CA SER A 86 -27.43 -8.20 -2.64
C SER A 86 -26.39 -8.61 -3.70
N GLY A 87 -25.61 -9.68 -3.47
CA GLY A 87 -24.61 -10.16 -4.43
C GLY A 87 -23.26 -9.44 -4.41
N LYS A 88 -22.93 -8.67 -3.35
CA LYS A 88 -21.66 -7.92 -3.23
C LYS A 88 -20.42 -8.80 -3.51
N SER A 89 -20.28 -9.91 -2.79
CA SER A 89 -19.17 -10.85 -2.98
C SER A 89 -19.16 -11.49 -4.36
N SER A 90 -20.35 -11.72 -4.94
CA SER A 90 -20.48 -12.27 -6.30
C SER A 90 -19.97 -11.29 -7.36
N VAL A 91 -20.22 -9.98 -7.19
CA VAL A 91 -19.68 -8.94 -8.07
C VAL A 91 -18.15 -8.90 -7.99
N ILE A 92 -17.58 -8.93 -6.79
CA ILE A 92 -16.13 -8.95 -6.59
C ILE A 92 -15.49 -10.18 -7.24
N ASN A 93 -16.05 -11.38 -6.99
CA ASN A 93 -15.57 -12.63 -7.59
C ASN A 93 -15.66 -12.60 -9.12
N ALA A 94 -16.73 -12.03 -9.69
CA ALA A 94 -16.85 -11.86 -11.13
C ALA A 94 -15.79 -10.90 -11.69
N MET A 95 -15.48 -9.80 -10.99
CA MET A 95 -14.39 -8.89 -11.39
C MET A 95 -13.00 -9.54 -11.30
N LEU A 96 -12.81 -10.50 -10.39
CA LEU A 96 -11.56 -11.21 -10.17
C LEU A 96 -11.45 -12.54 -10.93
N TRP A 97 -12.50 -12.95 -11.64
CA TRP A 97 -12.56 -14.16 -12.47
C TRP A 97 -12.38 -15.47 -11.68
N ASP A 98 -12.50 -15.42 -10.36
CA ASP A 98 -12.42 -16.59 -9.48
C ASP A 98 -13.26 -16.38 -8.22
N LYS A 99 -13.62 -17.48 -7.56
CA LYS A 99 -14.31 -17.47 -6.28
C LYS A 99 -13.29 -17.13 -5.18
N VAL A 100 -12.97 -15.85 -5.01
CA VAL A 100 -12.03 -15.36 -3.99
C VAL A 100 -12.72 -15.20 -2.62
N LEU A 101 -13.89 -14.57 -2.63
CA LEU A 101 -14.69 -14.32 -1.43
C LEU A 101 -15.82 -15.36 -1.27
N PRO A 102 -16.19 -15.70 -0.02
CA PRO A 102 -17.38 -16.50 0.24
C PRO A 102 -18.62 -15.83 -0.36
N SER A 103 -19.35 -16.59 -1.16
CA SER A 103 -20.58 -16.17 -1.82
C SER A 103 -21.55 -17.37 -1.86
N GLY A 104 -22.79 -17.17 -1.39
CA GLY A 104 -23.79 -18.23 -1.24
C GLY A 104 -24.83 -17.93 -0.15
N ILE A 105 -25.90 -18.74 -0.09
CA ILE A 105 -26.97 -18.63 0.91
C ILE A 105 -26.39 -18.99 2.30
N GLY A 106 -26.59 -18.14 3.31
CA GLY A 106 -26.18 -18.41 4.69
C GLY A 106 -24.81 -17.86 5.12
N HIS A 107 -24.04 -17.27 4.19
CA HIS A 107 -22.82 -16.55 4.56
C HIS A 107 -23.17 -15.10 4.93
N ILE A 108 -23.05 -14.76 6.21
CA ILE A 108 -23.20 -13.38 6.69
C ILE A 108 -21.83 -12.94 7.19
N THR A 109 -21.21 -12.01 6.46
CA THR A 109 -20.00 -11.33 6.93
C THR A 109 -20.41 -10.19 7.86
N ASN A 110 -20.02 -10.27 9.13
CA ASN A 110 -20.20 -9.20 10.13
C ASN A 110 -19.05 -8.18 10.13
N CYS A 111 -18.02 -8.41 9.32
CA CYS A 111 -16.82 -7.59 9.21
C CYS A 111 -16.58 -7.14 7.75
N PHE A 112 -15.72 -6.13 7.59
CA PHE A 112 -15.22 -5.75 6.28
C PHE A 112 -14.16 -6.76 5.81
N LEU A 113 -14.23 -7.14 4.54
CA LEU A 113 -13.19 -7.92 3.87
C LEU A 113 -12.57 -7.07 2.77
N SER A 114 -11.25 -6.90 2.79
CA SER A 114 -10.48 -6.37 1.67
C SER A 114 -9.85 -7.53 0.89
N VAL A 115 -9.74 -7.35 -0.42
CA VAL A 115 -8.99 -8.25 -1.30
C VAL A 115 -7.90 -7.43 -1.96
N GLU A 116 -6.66 -7.86 -1.79
CA GLU A 116 -5.47 -7.20 -2.31
C GLU A 116 -4.56 -8.23 -2.96
N GLY A 117 -3.79 -7.81 -3.97
CA GLY A 117 -2.81 -8.66 -4.62
C GLY A 117 -1.58 -8.87 -3.74
N THR A 118 -0.95 -10.04 -3.88
CA THR A 118 0.37 -10.32 -3.30
C THR A 118 1.30 -10.78 -4.41
N ASP A 119 2.60 -10.51 -4.27
CA ASP A 119 3.62 -10.98 -5.20
C ASP A 119 3.92 -12.49 -5.04
N GLY A 120 3.44 -13.09 -3.94
CA GLY A 120 3.55 -14.52 -3.69
C GLY A 120 2.57 -15.38 -4.51
N ASP A 121 2.85 -16.68 -4.61
CA ASP A 121 2.05 -17.66 -5.34
C ASP A 121 0.86 -18.22 -4.54
N LYS A 122 0.82 -17.94 -3.23
CA LYS A 122 -0.16 -18.52 -2.29
C LYS A 122 -1.03 -17.45 -1.65
N ALA A 123 -2.34 -17.71 -1.65
CA ALA A 123 -3.31 -16.90 -0.92
C ALA A 123 -3.16 -17.06 0.60
N TYR A 124 -3.33 -15.95 1.31
CA TYR A 124 -3.34 -15.90 2.77
C TYR A 124 -4.34 -14.84 3.26
N LEU A 125 -4.68 -14.91 4.55
CA LEU A 125 -5.49 -13.96 5.28
C LEU A 125 -4.63 -13.31 6.38
N MET A 126 -4.88 -12.03 6.63
CA MET A 126 -4.39 -11.31 7.80
C MET A 126 -5.60 -10.77 8.56
N THR A 127 -5.50 -10.71 9.89
CA THR A 127 -6.53 -10.16 10.78
C THR A 127 -6.03 -8.87 11.41
N GLU A 128 -6.94 -7.99 11.83
CA GLU A 128 -6.55 -6.75 12.51
C GLU A 128 -5.68 -7.05 13.74
N GLY A 129 -4.62 -6.27 13.92
CA GLY A 129 -3.68 -6.42 15.05
C GLY A 129 -2.71 -7.61 14.94
N SER A 130 -2.65 -8.31 13.80
CA SER A 130 -1.68 -9.39 13.58
C SER A 130 -1.05 -9.33 12.19
N ASP A 131 0.28 -9.42 12.14
CA ASP A 131 1.04 -9.57 10.90
C ASP A 131 1.16 -11.04 10.43
N GLU A 132 0.49 -11.96 11.13
CA GLU A 132 0.51 -13.39 10.80
C GLU A 132 -0.24 -13.67 9.48
N LYS A 133 0.47 -14.28 8.52
CA LYS A 133 -0.10 -14.74 7.25
C LYS A 133 -0.71 -16.14 7.42
N LYS A 134 -2.03 -16.19 7.60
CA LYS A 134 -2.77 -17.46 7.73
C LYS A 134 -3.10 -18.02 6.34
N SER A 135 -2.61 -19.21 6.01
CA SER A 135 -2.86 -19.82 4.70
C SER A 135 -4.35 -20.07 4.48
N VAL A 136 -4.86 -19.64 3.32
CA VAL A 136 -6.24 -19.92 2.88
C VAL A 136 -6.15 -20.88 1.71
N LYS A 137 -6.40 -22.17 1.94
CA LYS A 137 -6.39 -23.16 0.87
C LYS A 137 -7.71 -23.18 0.09
N THR A 138 -8.81 -22.79 0.73
CA THR A 138 -10.14 -22.72 0.11
C THR A 138 -10.98 -21.60 0.71
N VAL A 139 -11.92 -21.08 -0.07
CA VAL A 139 -12.93 -20.09 0.37
C VAL A 139 -13.74 -20.57 1.58
N ASN A 140 -13.94 -21.89 1.70
CA ASN A 140 -14.68 -22.47 2.81
C ASN A 140 -13.91 -22.31 4.13
N GLN A 141 -12.57 -22.39 4.10
CA GLN A 141 -11.74 -22.10 5.28
C GLN A 141 -11.81 -20.62 5.66
N LEU A 142 -11.89 -19.72 4.67
CA LEU A 142 -12.08 -18.29 4.92
C LEU A 142 -13.43 -18.02 5.60
N ALA A 143 -14.52 -18.59 5.07
CA ALA A 143 -15.85 -18.47 5.69
C ALA A 143 -15.88 -19.00 7.13
N HIS A 144 -15.20 -20.12 7.39
CA HIS A 144 -15.13 -20.72 8.71
C HIS A 144 -14.23 -19.92 9.67
N ALA A 145 -13.11 -19.38 9.20
CA ALA A 145 -12.22 -18.52 9.98
C ALA A 145 -12.95 -17.27 10.47
N LEU A 146 -13.76 -16.64 9.60
CA LEU A 146 -14.56 -15.46 9.93
C LEU A 146 -15.68 -15.75 10.92
N HIS A 147 -16.18 -17.00 10.97
CA HIS A 147 -17.19 -17.43 11.94
C HIS A 147 -16.62 -17.87 13.30
N MET A 148 -15.35 -18.29 13.36
CA MET A 148 -14.71 -18.81 14.57
C MET A 148 -14.05 -17.72 15.42
N ASP A 149 -13.90 -16.51 14.89
CA ASP A 149 -13.27 -15.41 15.59
C ASP A 149 -14.23 -14.81 16.64
N LYS A 150 -14.15 -15.35 17.87
CA LYS A 150 -15.01 -14.97 19.01
C LYS A 150 -14.69 -13.58 19.58
N ASP A 151 -13.60 -12.96 19.15
CA ASP A 151 -13.18 -11.62 19.59
C ASP A 151 -13.76 -10.49 18.74
N LEU A 152 -14.40 -10.81 17.61
CA LEU A 152 -15.30 -9.91 16.87
C LEU A 152 -16.63 -9.77 17.64
N LYS A 153 -16.58 -9.17 18.84
CA LYS A 153 -17.80 -8.71 19.50
C LYS A 153 -18.45 -7.65 18.62
N ALA A 154 -19.68 -7.93 18.24
CA ALA A 154 -20.56 -7.01 17.54
C ALA A 154 -20.55 -5.63 18.21
N GLY A 155 -20.17 -4.61 17.45
CA GLY A 155 -20.63 -3.24 17.66
C GLY A 155 -22.04 -3.08 17.13
#